data_AF-A0A950KWU8-F1
#
_entry.id   AF-A0A950KWU8-F1
#
_cell.length_a   1.000
_cell.length_b   1.000
_cell.length_c   1.000
_cell.angle_alpha   90.00
_cell.angle_beta   90.00
_cell.angle_gamma   90.00
#
_symmetry.space_group_name_H-M   'P 1'
#
loop_
_entity.id
_entity.type
_entity.pdbx_description
1 polymer ?
#
loop_
_entity_poly.entity_id
_entity_poly.type
_entity_poly.pdbx_seq_one_letter_code
_entity_poly.pdbx_strand_id
1 'polypeptide(L)'
;MIRTSMGARVHRPTGRGLYVISQVTLLGAAAAGVVLTWENLDWHPLWVAGVLAALAIGAHAFAIRIGNQRLSASFIALVLAMVVLGPAPAAVIGFSTMFVDGARRRMWRQPLPWLTNAATYAAFPLAGAFLVTAILGQDVHGPSGLRVDGPTLAAAVCAVYVATNLINFGLIATHYRVVSGRGIFTQAQT
;
A
#
# COMPACT_ATOMS: atom_id res chain seq x y z
N MET A 1 24.61 36.08 43.40
CA MET A 1 24.55 36.25 41.93
C MET A 1 23.97 34.96 41.35
N ILE A 2 22.67 34.93 41.05
CA ILE A 2 21.92 33.71 40.65
C ILE A 2 21.78 33.73 39.12
N ARG A 3 22.32 32.72 38.44
CA ARG A 3 22.21 32.58 36.97
C ARG A 3 21.31 31.38 36.67
N THR A 4 20.02 31.63 36.49
CA THR A 4 19.05 30.65 35.98
C THR A 4 19.29 30.43 34.50
N SER A 5 19.89 29.29 34.13
CA SER A 5 19.95 28.83 32.74
C SER A 5 18.60 28.24 32.36
N MET A 6 17.81 29.02 31.62
CA MET A 6 16.55 28.59 31.02
C MET A 6 16.89 27.73 29.78
N GLY A 7 17.18 26.46 30.01
CA GLY A 7 17.41 25.49 28.95
C GLY A 7 16.11 25.26 28.18
N ALA A 8 16.03 25.79 26.95
CA ALA A 8 14.98 25.45 26.00
C ALA A 8 15.01 23.93 25.76
N ARG A 9 14.07 23.21 26.39
CA ARG A 9 13.85 21.78 26.11
C ARG A 9 13.30 21.68 24.69
N VAL A 10 14.19 21.50 23.72
CA VAL A 10 13.84 21.01 22.39
C VAL A 10 13.12 19.67 22.61
N HIS A 11 11.80 19.66 22.49
CA HIS A 11 11.00 18.45 22.51
C HIS A 11 11.40 17.63 21.29
N ARG A 12 12.35 16.71 21.47
CA ARG A 12 12.62 15.70 20.45
C ARG A 12 11.33 14.88 20.31
N PRO A 13 10.72 14.80 19.12
CA PRO A 13 9.55 13.97 18.94
C PRO A 13 9.91 12.55 19.38
N THR A 14 9.08 11.97 20.25
CA THR A 14 9.18 10.55 20.59
C THR A 14 9.12 9.74 19.29
N GLY A 15 9.83 8.60 19.20
CA GLY A 15 9.91 7.81 17.96
C GLY A 15 8.54 7.48 17.35
N ARG A 16 7.49 7.38 18.19
CA ARG A 16 6.10 7.23 17.79
C ARG A 16 5.53 8.45 17.04
N GLY A 17 5.84 9.67 17.48
CA GLY A 17 5.39 10.90 16.82
C GLY A 17 6.00 11.03 15.42
N LEU A 18 7.30 10.78 15.29
CA LEU A 18 7.97 10.77 13.98
C LEU A 18 7.39 9.70 13.04
N TYR A 19 7.06 8.52 13.58
CA TYR A 19 6.42 7.45 12.81
C TYR A 19 5.00 7.81 12.35
N VAL A 20 4.18 8.42 13.21
CA VAL A 20 2.86 8.90 12.81
C VAL A 20 2.99 9.91 11.67
N ILE A 21 3.91 10.87 11.79
CA ILE A 21 4.19 11.85 10.74
C ILE A 21 4.57 11.14 9.44
N SER A 22 5.45 10.12 9.49
CA SER A 22 5.82 9.39 8.27
C SER A 22 4.66 8.66 7.62
N GLN A 23 3.73 8.08 8.39
CA GLN A 23 2.54 7.43 7.84
C GLN A 23 1.55 8.42 7.23
N VAL A 24 1.35 9.59 7.87
CA VAL A 24 0.53 10.66 7.32
C VAL A 24 1.14 11.22 6.05
N THR A 25 2.46 11.45 6.03
CA THR A 25 3.18 11.90 4.83
C THR A 25 3.08 10.88 3.71
N LEU A 26 3.23 9.59 4.00
CA LEU A 26 3.10 8.52 3.01
C LEU A 26 1.69 8.47 2.41
N LEU A 27 0.65 8.55 3.26
CA LEU A 27 -0.74 8.57 2.81
C LEU A 27 -1.04 9.83 1.99
N GLY A 28 -0.55 10.99 2.43
CA GLY A 28 -0.69 12.26 1.71
C GLY A 28 0.00 12.24 0.35
N ALA A 29 1.20 11.66 0.26
CA ALA A 29 1.92 11.48 -0.99
C ALA A 29 1.18 10.52 -1.93
N ALA A 30 0.62 9.42 -1.40
CA ALA A 30 -0.20 8.50 -2.18
C ALA A 30 -1.47 9.19 -2.71
N ALA A 31 -2.16 9.97 -1.87
CA ALA A 31 -3.34 10.73 -2.27
C ALA A 31 -3.00 11.80 -3.34
N ALA A 32 -1.88 12.50 -3.19
CA ALA A 32 -1.41 13.43 -4.21
C ALA A 32 -1.10 12.70 -5.53
N GLY A 33 -0.43 11.54 -5.47
CA GLY A 33 -0.19 10.70 -6.63
C GLY A 33 -1.48 10.28 -7.33
N VAL A 34 -2.49 9.84 -6.58
CA VAL A 34 -3.82 9.52 -7.11
C VAL A 34 -4.45 10.71 -7.83
N VAL A 35 -4.39 11.91 -7.24
CA VAL A 35 -4.95 13.13 -7.86
C VAL A 35 -4.18 13.52 -9.12
N LEU A 36 -2.85 13.41 -9.10
CA LEU A 36 -1.98 13.77 -10.23
C LEU A 36 -2.09 12.79 -11.40
N THR A 37 -2.41 11.52 -11.15
CA THR A 37 -2.58 10.48 -12.17
C THR A 37 -4.06 10.13 -12.37
N TRP A 38 -4.98 11.00 -11.97
CA TRP A 38 -6.40 10.71 -12.11
C TRP A 38 -6.84 10.93 -13.55
N GLU A 39 -7.03 9.85 -14.31
CA GLU A 39 -7.70 9.91 -15.60
C GLU A 39 -9.05 9.19 -15.55
N ASN A 40 -10.08 9.79 -16.16
CA ASN A 40 -11.42 9.16 -16.17
C ASN A 40 -11.41 7.82 -16.91
N LEU A 41 -10.49 7.63 -17.85
CA LEU A 41 -10.38 6.42 -18.66
C LEU A 41 -9.83 5.22 -17.86
N ASP A 42 -9.05 5.47 -16.80
CA ASP A 42 -8.44 4.43 -15.95
C ASP A 42 -9.48 3.51 -15.29
N TRP A 43 -10.69 4.03 -15.09
CA TRP A 43 -11.80 3.29 -14.48
C TRP A 43 -12.56 2.41 -15.48
N HIS A 44 -12.26 2.53 -16.77
CA HIS A 44 -12.92 1.78 -17.82
C HIS A 44 -12.17 0.48 -18.17
N PRO A 45 -12.88 -0.65 -18.28
CA PRO A 45 -14.31 -0.80 -18.05
C PRO A 45 -14.68 -0.93 -16.55
N LEU A 46 -15.74 -0.23 -16.12
CA LEU A 46 -16.16 -0.14 -14.71
C LEU A 46 -16.42 -1.49 -14.03
N TRP A 47 -16.84 -2.49 -14.80
CA TRP A 47 -17.08 -3.83 -14.25
C TRP A 47 -15.78 -4.52 -13.83
N VAL A 48 -14.65 -4.28 -14.51
CA VAL A 48 -13.34 -4.81 -14.10
C VAL A 48 -12.91 -4.17 -12.79
N ALA A 49 -13.05 -2.84 -12.68
CA ALA A 49 -12.79 -2.12 -11.43
C ALA A 49 -13.67 -2.66 -10.28
N GLY A 50 -14.96 -2.86 -10.53
CA GLY A 50 -15.89 -3.44 -9.55
C GLY A 50 -15.51 -4.86 -9.12
N VAL A 51 -15.16 -5.75 -10.07
CA VAL A 51 -14.76 -7.13 -9.78
C VAL A 51 -13.46 -7.17 -9.00
N LEU A 52 -12.44 -6.41 -9.43
CA LEU A 52 -11.16 -6.36 -8.73
C LEU A 52 -11.30 -5.76 -7.32
N ALA A 53 -12.14 -4.74 -7.15
CA ALA A 53 -12.48 -4.21 -5.83
C ALA A 53 -13.19 -5.24 -4.95
N ALA A 54 -14.20 -5.93 -5.50
CA ALA A 54 -14.93 -6.96 -4.77
C ALA A 54 -14.02 -8.13 -4.36
N LEU A 55 -13.12 -8.55 -5.24
CA LEU A 55 -12.12 -9.58 -4.94
C LEU A 55 -11.13 -9.11 -3.88
N ALA A 56 -10.59 -7.89 -3.99
CA ALA A 56 -9.65 -7.35 -3.01
C ALA A 56 -10.29 -7.21 -1.62
N ILE A 57 -11.49 -6.65 -1.54
CA ILE A 57 -12.26 -6.47 -0.29
C ILE A 57 -12.72 -7.82 0.27
N GLY A 58 -13.20 -8.72 -0.60
CA GLY A 58 -13.69 -10.05 -0.24
C GLY A 58 -12.59 -10.98 0.26
N ALA A 59 -11.39 -10.88 -0.32
CA ALA A 59 -10.24 -11.72 0.02
C ALA A 59 -9.80 -11.62 1.48
N HIS A 60 -10.13 -10.53 2.19
CA HIS A 60 -9.89 -10.43 3.63
C HIS A 60 -10.68 -11.44 4.47
N ALA A 61 -11.76 -12.01 3.93
CA ALA A 61 -12.49 -13.12 4.54
C ALA A 61 -11.69 -14.44 4.45
N PHE A 62 -10.85 -14.59 3.43
CA PHE A 62 -10.08 -15.81 3.14
C PHE A 62 -8.59 -15.71 3.54
N ALA A 63 -8.22 -14.69 4.33
CA ALA A 63 -6.83 -14.48 4.72
C ALA A 63 -6.28 -15.67 5.53
N ILE A 64 -5.33 -16.40 4.93
CA ILE A 64 -4.65 -17.53 5.55
C ILE A 64 -3.54 -16.97 6.45
N ARG A 65 -3.47 -17.45 7.70
CA ARG A 65 -2.36 -17.16 8.61
C ARG A 65 -1.26 -18.18 8.35
N ILE A 66 -0.06 -17.70 8.01
CA ILE A 66 1.16 -18.50 7.98
C ILE A 66 2.06 -17.91 9.08
N GLY A 67 2.26 -18.68 10.15
CA GLY A 67 2.93 -18.17 11.35
C GLY A 67 2.18 -16.98 11.96
N ASN A 68 2.92 -15.91 12.28
CA ASN A 68 2.33 -14.67 12.79
C ASN A 68 1.95 -13.66 11.69
N GLN A 69 2.10 -14.03 10.41
CA GLN A 69 1.80 -13.19 9.25
C GLN A 69 0.50 -13.62 8.57
N ARG A 70 -0.24 -12.65 8.04
CA ARG A 70 -1.44 -12.90 7.24
C ARG A 70 -1.12 -12.71 5.77
N LEU A 71 -1.15 -13.81 5.03
CA LEU A 71 -1.00 -13.78 3.58
C LEU A 71 -2.39 -13.48 3.01
N SER A 72 -2.57 -12.27 2.49
CA SER A 72 -3.86 -11.82 1.98
C SER A 72 -4.00 -12.19 0.51
N ALA A 73 -5.08 -12.91 0.17
CA ALA A 73 -5.44 -13.15 -1.22
C ALA A 73 -5.80 -11.86 -1.98
N SER A 74 -5.97 -10.73 -1.28
CA SER A 74 -6.21 -9.42 -1.90
C SER A 74 -5.02 -8.94 -2.73
N PHE A 75 -3.82 -9.47 -2.46
CA PHE A 75 -2.60 -9.00 -3.11
C PHE A 75 -2.62 -9.25 -4.63
N ILE A 76 -3.10 -10.42 -5.08
CA ILE A 76 -3.20 -10.74 -6.51
C ILE A 76 -4.22 -9.81 -7.18
N ALA A 77 -5.37 -9.58 -6.56
CA ALA A 77 -6.37 -8.66 -7.09
C ALA A 77 -5.83 -7.22 -7.22
N LEU A 78 -5.02 -6.78 -6.25
CA LEU A 78 -4.38 -5.48 -6.29
C LEU A 78 -3.30 -5.41 -7.39
N VAL A 79 -2.46 -6.44 -7.56
CA VAL A 79 -1.48 -6.47 -8.65
C VAL A 79 -2.19 -6.44 -10.01
N LEU A 80 -3.29 -7.17 -10.18
CA LEU A 80 -4.10 -7.08 -11.39
C LEU A 80 -4.68 -5.68 -11.59
N ALA A 81 -5.14 -5.01 -10.53
CA ALA A 81 -5.60 -3.62 -10.62
C ALA A 81 -4.48 -2.67 -11.08
N MET A 82 -3.25 -2.83 -10.57
CA MET A 82 -2.09 -2.03 -11.00
C MET A 82 -1.78 -2.20 -12.48
N VAL A 83 -1.91 -3.43 -12.98
CA VAL A 83 -1.57 -3.78 -14.36
C VAL A 83 -2.67 -3.35 -15.32
N VAL A 84 -3.94 -3.54 -14.93
CA VAL A 84 -5.09 -3.36 -15.83
C VAL A 84 -5.71 -1.97 -15.75
N LEU A 85 -5.80 -1.38 -14.56
CA LEU A 85 -6.52 -0.11 -14.33
C LEU A 85 -5.57 1.07 -14.09
N GLY A 86 -4.30 0.80 -13.78
CA GLY A 86 -3.31 1.85 -13.55
C GLY A 86 -3.32 2.44 -12.13
N PRO A 87 -2.62 3.57 -11.95
CA PRO A 87 -2.19 4.04 -10.63
C PRO A 87 -3.35 4.51 -9.74
N ALA A 88 -4.23 5.37 -10.25
CA ALA A 88 -5.30 5.94 -9.43
C ALA A 88 -6.31 4.86 -8.97
N PRO A 89 -6.87 4.01 -9.85
CA PRO A 89 -7.81 2.98 -9.41
C PRO A 89 -7.18 1.93 -8.49
N ALA A 90 -5.94 1.51 -8.75
CA ALA A 90 -5.27 0.52 -7.92
C ALA A 90 -5.07 1.01 -6.48
N ALA A 91 -4.65 2.27 -6.31
CA ALA A 91 -4.50 2.88 -5.00
C ALA A 91 -5.83 3.07 -4.28
N VAL A 92 -6.90 3.48 -4.99
CA VAL A 92 -8.24 3.63 -4.40
C VAL A 92 -8.81 2.27 -3.97
N ILE A 93 -8.63 1.22 -4.77
CA ILE A 93 -9.07 -0.14 -4.42
C ILE A 93 -8.31 -0.64 -3.18
N GLY A 94 -6.99 -0.43 -3.15
CA GLY A 94 -6.16 -0.79 -1.99
C GLY A 94 -6.58 -0.07 -0.72
N PHE A 95 -6.74 1.26 -0.77
CA PHE A 95 -7.22 2.05 0.37
C PHE A 95 -8.62 1.60 0.83
N SER A 96 -9.54 1.41 -0.10
CA SER A 96 -10.91 0.95 0.19
C SER A 96 -10.92 -0.42 0.87
N THR A 97 -10.00 -1.30 0.48
CA THR A 97 -9.81 -2.61 1.12
C THR A 97 -9.47 -2.47 2.61
N MET A 98 -8.55 -1.57 2.97
CA MET A 98 -8.21 -1.31 4.38
C MET A 98 -9.29 -0.54 5.12
N PHE A 99 -10.03 0.32 4.44
CA PHE A 99 -11.15 1.02 5.05
C PHE A 99 -12.24 0.02 5.48
N VAL A 100 -12.63 -0.89 4.58
CA VAL A 100 -13.63 -1.93 4.86
C VAL A 100 -13.13 -2.93 5.90
N ASP A 101 -11.89 -3.39 5.81
CA ASP A 101 -11.31 -4.30 6.82
C ASP A 101 -11.25 -3.63 8.20
N GLY A 102 -10.84 -2.36 8.24
CA GLY A 102 -10.81 -1.54 9.45
C GLY A 102 -12.19 -1.38 10.09
N ALA A 103 -13.22 -1.15 9.26
CA ALA A 103 -14.60 -1.07 9.72
C ALA A 103 -15.11 -2.42 10.28
N ARG A 104 -14.90 -3.51 9.54
CA ARG A 104 -15.33 -4.86 9.93
C ARG A 104 -14.67 -5.33 11.24
N ARG A 105 -13.38 -5.05 11.41
CA ARG A 105 -12.61 -5.46 12.59
C ARG A 105 -12.61 -4.44 13.71
N ARG A 106 -13.29 -3.30 13.55
CA ARG A 106 -13.30 -2.17 14.49
C ARG A 106 -11.90 -1.68 14.84
N MET A 107 -11.01 -1.64 13.84
CA MET A 107 -9.61 -1.21 14.01
C MET A 107 -9.48 0.27 14.38
N TRP A 108 -10.55 1.07 14.31
CA TRP A 108 -10.57 2.43 14.84
C TRP A 108 -10.20 2.51 16.33
N ARG A 109 -10.29 1.41 17.09
CA ARG A 109 -9.77 1.30 18.47
C ARG A 109 -8.23 1.27 18.55
N GLN A 110 -7.56 1.06 17.42
CA GLN A 110 -6.11 1.00 17.24
C GLN A 110 -5.71 1.90 16.06
N PRO A 111 -5.71 3.24 16.24
CA PRO A 111 -5.62 4.18 15.12
C PRO A 111 -4.29 4.10 14.37
N LEU A 112 -3.19 3.77 15.06
CA LEU A 112 -1.88 3.71 14.42
C LEU A 112 -1.71 2.50 13.48
N PRO A 113 -1.97 1.24 13.90
CA PRO A 113 -1.97 0.11 12.97
C PRO A 113 -2.92 0.28 11.79
N TRP A 114 -4.10 0.88 12.03
CA TRP A 114 -5.05 1.16 10.95
C TRP A 114 -4.49 2.18 9.95
N LEU A 115 -3.92 3.29 10.43
CA LEU A 115 -3.30 4.31 9.59
C LEU A 115 -2.12 3.73 8.78
N THR A 116 -1.26 2.94 9.42
CA THR A 116 -0.15 2.26 8.76
C THR A 116 -0.64 1.37 7.61
N ASN A 117 -1.67 0.55 7.87
CA ASN A 117 -2.24 -0.32 6.85
C ASN A 117 -2.86 0.49 5.71
N ALA A 118 -3.65 1.53 6.02
CA ALA A 118 -4.27 2.40 5.03
C ALA A 118 -3.21 3.12 4.16
N ALA A 119 -2.17 3.68 4.78
CA ALA A 119 -1.05 4.31 4.08
C ALA A 119 -0.32 3.32 3.18
N THR A 120 -0.04 2.11 3.69
CA THR A 120 0.63 1.05 2.94
C THR A 120 -0.19 0.63 1.73
N TYR A 121 -1.48 0.33 1.91
CA TYR A 121 -2.38 -0.12 0.85
C TYR A 121 -2.81 0.99 -0.13
N ALA A 122 -2.56 2.26 0.19
CA ALA A 122 -2.64 3.33 -0.81
C ALA A 122 -1.32 3.43 -1.60
N ALA A 123 -0.18 3.37 -0.92
CA ALA A 123 1.12 3.65 -1.51
C ALA A 123 1.68 2.50 -2.37
N PHE A 124 1.60 1.24 -1.92
CA PHE A 124 2.21 0.14 -2.67
C PHE A 124 1.49 -0.15 -4.00
N PRO A 125 0.14 -0.06 -4.12
CA PRO A 125 -0.49 -0.22 -5.41
C PRO A 125 -0.15 0.91 -6.37
N LEU A 126 -0.06 2.15 -5.86
CA LEU A 126 0.39 3.28 -6.66
C LEU A 126 1.82 3.04 -7.19
N ALA A 127 2.74 2.66 -6.32
CA ALA A 127 4.12 2.34 -6.70
C ALA A 127 4.21 1.16 -7.68
N GLY A 128 3.39 0.14 -7.49
CA GLY A 128 3.31 -1.02 -8.38
C GLY A 128 2.80 -0.65 -9.76
N ALA A 129 1.78 0.20 -9.86
CA ALA A 129 1.29 0.70 -11.14
C ALA A 129 2.36 1.54 -11.87
N PHE A 130 3.09 2.42 -11.17
CA PHE A 130 4.22 3.12 -11.77
C PHE A 130 5.33 2.18 -12.24
N LEU A 131 5.57 1.09 -11.51
CA LEU A 131 6.53 0.06 -11.94
C LEU A 131 6.04 -0.66 -13.20
N VAL A 132 4.74 -0.94 -13.32
CA VAL A 132 4.14 -1.46 -14.57
C VAL A 132 4.43 -0.50 -15.72
N THR A 133 4.14 0.79 -15.53
CA THR A 133 4.38 1.81 -16.55
C THR A 133 5.87 1.94 -16.91
N ALA A 134 6.76 1.77 -15.94
CA ALA A 134 8.21 1.78 -16.17
C ALA A 134 8.71 0.56 -16.97
N ILE A 135 8.07 -0.60 -16.80
CA ILE A 135 8.43 -1.85 -17.50
C ILE A 135 7.78 -1.92 -18.89
N LEU A 136 6.50 -1.54 -19.00
CA LEU A 136 5.67 -1.78 -20.18
C LEU A 136 5.37 -0.51 -21.00
N GLY A 137 5.75 0.68 -20.51
CA GLY A 137 5.51 1.97 -21.16
C GLY A 137 4.24 2.68 -20.68
N GLN A 138 4.11 3.95 -21.07
CA GLN A 138 3.02 4.84 -20.63
C GLN A 138 1.65 4.42 -21.18
N ASP A 139 1.61 3.85 -22.38
CA ASP A 139 0.34 3.52 -23.06
C ASP A 139 -0.31 2.22 -22.58
N VAL A 140 0.31 1.49 -21.64
CA VAL A 140 -0.13 0.16 -21.20
C VAL A 140 -1.51 0.15 -20.55
N HIS A 141 -1.92 1.27 -19.96
CA HIS A 141 -3.24 1.45 -19.33
C HIS A 141 -4.29 2.04 -20.28
N GLY A 142 -3.89 2.41 -21.51
CA GLY A 142 -4.79 2.97 -22.52
C GLY A 142 -5.55 1.90 -23.33
N PRO A 143 -6.45 2.31 -24.23
CA PRO A 143 -7.25 1.40 -25.07
C PRO A 143 -6.41 0.47 -25.95
N SER A 144 -5.18 0.87 -26.26
CA SER A 144 -4.19 0.15 -27.05
C SER A 144 -3.15 -0.62 -26.20
N GLY A 145 -3.19 -0.49 -24.88
CA GLY A 145 -2.14 -0.92 -23.96
C GLY A 145 -1.97 -2.43 -23.79
N LEU A 146 -3.00 -3.22 -24.14
CA LEU A 146 -2.95 -4.68 -24.05
C LEU A 146 -2.38 -5.37 -25.30
N ARG A 147 -1.59 -4.66 -26.12
CA ARG A 147 -0.87 -5.25 -27.27
C ARG A 147 0.49 -5.85 -26.88
N VAL A 148 0.83 -5.84 -25.60
CA VAL A 148 2.02 -6.49 -25.04
C VAL A 148 1.91 -8.00 -25.24
N ASP A 149 2.99 -8.64 -25.68
CA ASP A 149 3.02 -10.09 -25.85
C ASP A 149 2.90 -10.80 -24.48
N GLY A 150 2.23 -11.96 -24.48
CA GLY A 150 1.89 -12.70 -23.26
C GLY A 150 3.06 -12.97 -22.31
N PRO A 151 4.24 -13.39 -22.80
CA PRO A 151 5.41 -13.61 -21.94
C PRO A 151 5.91 -12.33 -21.24
N THR A 152 5.99 -11.21 -21.96
CA THR A 152 6.41 -9.91 -21.39
C THR A 152 5.43 -9.44 -20.33
N LEU A 153 4.12 -9.56 -20.59
CA LEU A 153 3.09 -9.25 -19.61
C LEU A 153 3.22 -10.13 -18.36
N ALA A 154 3.40 -11.45 -18.52
CA ALA A 154 3.56 -12.37 -17.40
C ALA A 154 4.82 -12.07 -16.56
N ALA A 155 5.93 -11.74 -17.21
CA ALA A 155 7.16 -11.34 -16.54
C ALA A 155 6.98 -10.03 -15.76
N ALA A 156 6.30 -9.04 -16.34
CA ALA A 156 5.99 -7.78 -15.68
C ALA A 156 5.09 -7.98 -14.45
N VAL A 157 4.02 -8.77 -14.58
CA VAL A 157 3.14 -9.14 -13.46
C VAL A 157 3.93 -9.82 -12.34
N CYS A 158 4.81 -10.76 -12.68
CA CYS A 158 5.66 -11.46 -11.71
C CYS A 158 6.62 -10.48 -11.00
N ALA A 159 7.31 -9.63 -11.76
CA ALA A 159 8.23 -8.63 -11.22
C ALA A 159 7.51 -7.65 -10.28
N VAL A 160 6.35 -7.13 -10.71
CA VAL A 160 5.52 -6.21 -9.92
C VAL A 160 5.01 -6.90 -8.66
N TYR A 161 4.54 -8.15 -8.76
CA TYR A 161 4.10 -8.92 -7.59
C TYR A 161 5.21 -9.09 -6.56
N VAL A 162 6.41 -9.46 -6.97
CA VAL A 162 7.56 -9.63 -6.07
C VAL A 162 7.97 -8.29 -5.47
N ALA A 163 8.18 -7.26 -6.30
CA ALA A 163 8.62 -5.95 -5.86
C ALA A 163 7.64 -5.30 -4.88
N THR A 164 6.35 -5.31 -5.18
CA THR A 164 5.32 -4.73 -4.32
C THR A 164 5.13 -5.52 -3.03
N ASN A 165 5.30 -6.85 -3.04
CA ASN A 165 5.31 -7.64 -1.80
C ASN A 165 6.47 -7.24 -0.90
N LEU A 166 7.67 -7.04 -1.46
CA LEU A 166 8.84 -6.57 -0.71
C LEU A 166 8.62 -5.18 -0.12
N ILE A 167 8.02 -4.27 -0.89
CA ILE A 167 7.65 -2.92 -0.41
C ILE A 167 6.65 -3.02 0.73
N ASN A 168 5.55 -3.77 0.55
CA ASN A 168 4.53 -3.96 1.57
C ASN A 168 5.13 -4.59 2.85
N PHE A 169 5.92 -5.65 2.71
CA PHE A 169 6.61 -6.27 3.84
C PHE A 169 7.57 -5.30 4.54
N GLY A 170 8.36 -4.53 3.79
CA GLY A 170 9.29 -3.55 4.35
C GLY A 170 8.59 -2.43 5.13
N LEU A 171 7.45 -1.94 4.62
CA LEU A 171 6.62 -0.93 5.29
C LEU A 171 6.03 -1.47 6.60
N ILE A 172 5.48 -2.68 6.56
CA ILE A 172 4.90 -3.35 7.74
C ILE A 172 5.99 -3.75 8.75
N ALA A 173 7.14 -4.26 8.32
CA ALA A 173 8.25 -4.60 9.21
C ALA A 173 8.79 -3.35 9.92
N THR A 174 8.88 -2.23 9.20
CA THR A 174 9.29 -0.93 9.78
C THR A 174 8.33 -0.48 10.89
N HIS A 175 7.02 -0.63 10.69
CA HIS A 175 6.02 -0.38 11.74
C HIS A 175 6.33 -1.17 13.01
N TYR A 176 6.50 -2.49 12.88
CA TYR A 176 6.75 -3.35 14.05
C TYR A 176 8.09 -3.06 14.73
N ARG A 177 9.12 -2.71 13.95
CA ARG A 177 10.41 -2.30 14.51
C ARG A 177 10.29 -1.02 15.35
N VAL A 178 9.59 -0.01 14.83
CA VAL A 178 9.48 1.30 15.50
C VAL A 178 8.51 1.27 16.68
N VAL A 179 7.39 0.55 16.54
CA VAL A 179 6.31 0.55 17.55
C VAL A 179 6.48 -0.56 18.60
N SER A 180 7.03 -1.71 18.22
CA SER A 180 7.12 -2.89 19.11
C SER A 180 8.57 -3.29 19.44
N GLY A 181 9.58 -2.60 18.89
CA GLY A 181 11.00 -2.88 19.16
C GLY A 181 11.51 -4.22 18.61
N ARG A 182 10.74 -4.91 17.75
CA ARG A 182 11.11 -6.23 17.20
C ARG A 182 12.03 -6.08 15.99
N GLY A 183 13.08 -6.90 15.92
CA GLY A 183 14.03 -6.89 14.80
C GLY A 183 13.42 -7.45 13.51
N ILE A 184 13.81 -6.90 12.35
CA ILE A 184 13.29 -7.29 11.02
C ILE A 184 13.50 -8.79 10.75
N PHE A 185 14.69 -9.32 11.11
CA PHE A 185 15.01 -10.74 10.95
C PHE A 185 14.22 -11.65 11.89
N THR A 186 13.84 -11.15 13.06
CA THR A 186 13.02 -11.89 14.03
C THR A 186 11.59 -12.08 13.52
N GLN A 187 11.12 -11.25 12.57
CA GLN A 187 9.79 -11.37 11.98
C GLN A 187 9.72 -12.35 10.81
N ALA A 188 10.85 -12.62 10.15
CA ALA A 188 10.93 -13.57 9.04
C ALA A 188 11.06 -15.04 9.52
N GLN A 189 11.41 -15.26 10.79
CA GLN A 189 11.69 -16.57 11.38
C GLN A 189 10.55 -17.17 12.21
N THR A 190 9.37 -16.51 12.27
CA THR A 190 8.19 -16.93 13.05
C THR A 190 6.90 -16.73 12.28
#